data_AF-A0A9P8UKT1-F1
#
_entry.id   AF-A0A9P8UKT1-F1
#
_cell.length_a   1.000
_cell.length_b   1.000
_cell.length_c   1.000
_cell.angle_alpha   90.00
_cell.angle_beta   90.00
_cell.angle_gamma   90.00
#
_symmetry.space_group_name_H-M   'P 1'
#
loop_
_entity.id
_entity.type
_entity.pdbx_description
1 polymer ?
#
loop_
_entity_poly.entity_id
_entity_poly.type
_entity_poly.pdbx_seq_one_letter_code
_entity_poly.pdbx_strand_id
1 'polypeptide(L)'
;MVSITPEAVVGTTIALSYILLGNAITQSFMGVPALLVDFPHPTSPDHAARVRLLGRQWPVFWAVGNVFFRPISTFGIFGYGYTAYAAASSGNYRLGDWRLYAVSAACHLITVVHSALNMQPINVKIDALKEPKGPGVDAARAESYARKWISYNTVRLVMPLVAGTVALWQTLISL
;
A
#
# COMPACT_ATOMS: atom_id res chain seq x y z
N MET A 1 0.37 -17.29 -31.27
CA MET A 1 0.70 -16.78 -29.92
C MET A 1 0.78 -15.28 -30.01
N VAL A 2 0.01 -14.54 -29.21
CA VAL A 2 0.15 -13.08 -29.10
C VAL A 2 1.32 -12.83 -28.16
N SER A 3 2.41 -12.23 -28.66
CA SER A 3 3.52 -11.81 -27.81
C SER A 3 3.12 -10.55 -27.05
N ILE A 4 3.14 -10.60 -25.72
CA ILE A 4 2.94 -9.42 -24.87
C ILE A 4 4.18 -8.54 -25.01
N THR A 5 4.00 -7.28 -25.41
CA THR A 5 5.13 -6.36 -25.59
C THR A 5 5.54 -5.73 -24.25
N PRO A 6 6.81 -5.32 -24.08
CA PRO A 6 7.26 -4.62 -22.88
C PRO A 6 6.46 -3.33 -22.59
N GLU A 7 5.97 -2.65 -23.62
CA GLU A 7 5.12 -1.47 -23.52
C GLU A 7 3.76 -1.80 -22.88
N ALA A 8 3.16 -2.94 -23.23
CA ALA A 8 1.92 -3.39 -22.61
C ALA A 8 2.13 -3.74 -21.12
N VAL A 9 3.27 -4.35 -20.79
CA VAL A 9 3.64 -4.66 -19.40
C VAL A 9 3.86 -3.39 -18.60
N VAL A 10 4.66 -2.43 -19.09
CA VAL A 10 4.93 -1.19 -18.35
C VAL A 10 3.68 -0.34 -18.19
N GLY A 11 2.85 -0.22 -19.23
CA GLY A 11 1.57 0.51 -19.15
C GLY A 11 0.63 -0.07 -18.10
N THR A 12 0.51 -1.40 -18.04
CA THR A 12 -0.25 -2.09 -17.00
C THR A 12 0.35 -1.82 -15.61
N THR A 13 1.67 -1.89 -15.47
CA THR A 13 2.36 -1.71 -14.19
C THR A 13 2.25 -0.27 -13.66
N ILE A 14 2.23 0.72 -14.55
CA ILE A 14 1.94 2.12 -14.23
C ILE A 14 0.52 2.24 -13.68
N ALA A 15 -0.47 1.67 -14.36
CA ALA A 15 -1.86 1.68 -13.90
C ALA A 15 -2.00 1.05 -12.50
N LEU A 16 -1.34 -0.09 -12.26
CA LEU A 16 -1.30 -0.74 -10.95
C LEU A 16 -0.70 0.16 -9.86
N SER A 17 0.32 0.94 -10.18
CA SER A 17 0.94 1.89 -9.25
C SER A 17 -0.06 2.97 -8.81
N TYR A 18 -0.85 3.51 -9.75
CA TYR A 18 -1.88 4.49 -9.44
C TYR A 18 -3.10 3.89 -8.73
N ILE A 19 -3.45 2.62 -8.99
CA ILE A 19 -4.47 1.90 -8.21
C ILE A 19 -4.06 1.78 -6.75
N LEU A 20 -2.79 1.43 -6.48
CA LEU A 20 -2.27 1.36 -5.11
C LEU A 20 -2.25 2.73 -4.43
N LEU A 21 -1.85 3.77 -5.15
CA LEU A 21 -1.89 5.16 -4.67
C LEU A 21 -3.32 5.55 -4.26
N GLY A 22 -4.29 5.35 -5.15
CA GLY A 22 -5.69 5.66 -4.88
C GLY A 22 -6.21 4.93 -3.64
N ASN A 23 -5.90 3.64 -3.49
CA ASN A 23 -6.25 2.90 -2.29
C ASN A 23 -5.60 3.48 -1.02
N ALA A 24 -4.31 3.81 -1.07
CA ALA A 24 -3.62 4.37 0.09
C ALA A 24 -4.22 5.73 0.50
N ILE A 25 -4.61 6.57 -0.47
CA ILE A 25 -5.31 7.83 -0.22
C ILE A 25 -6.67 7.57 0.45
N THR A 26 -7.51 6.72 -0.16
CA THR A 26 -8.84 6.41 0.37
C THR A 26 -8.77 5.88 1.80
N GLN A 27 -7.85 4.95 2.09
CA GLN A 27 -7.71 4.39 3.43
C GLN A 27 -7.23 5.45 4.44
N SER A 28 -6.26 6.30 4.08
CA SER A 28 -5.60 7.22 5.00
C SER A 28 -6.39 8.49 5.28
N PHE A 29 -7.12 9.01 4.29
CA PHE A 29 -7.78 10.32 4.36
C PHE A 29 -9.30 10.23 4.43
N MET A 30 -9.89 9.06 4.16
CA MET A 30 -11.35 8.88 4.23
C MET A 30 -11.71 7.75 5.20
N GLY A 31 -11.17 6.56 4.95
CA GLY A 31 -11.54 5.34 5.65
C GLY A 31 -11.25 5.37 7.15
N VAL A 32 -9.97 5.39 7.52
CA VAL A 32 -9.57 5.41 8.94
C VAL A 32 -10.08 6.67 9.65
N PRO A 33 -10.01 7.89 9.06
CA PRO A 33 -10.62 9.06 9.67
C PRO A 33 -12.10 8.89 10.01
N ALA A 34 -12.91 8.30 9.12
CA ALA A 34 -14.33 8.03 9.40
C ALA A 34 -14.55 7.10 10.61
N LEU A 35 -13.64 6.16 10.87
CA LEU A 35 -13.68 5.30 12.06
C LEU A 35 -13.33 6.07 13.35
N LEU A 36 -12.54 7.14 13.22
CA LEU A 36 -12.01 7.93 14.34
C LEU A 36 -12.79 9.22 14.61
N VAL A 37 -13.78 9.58 13.77
CA VAL A 37 -14.69 10.69 14.07
C VAL A 37 -15.31 10.45 15.46
N ASP A 38 -15.24 11.49 16.30
CA ASP A 38 -15.74 11.52 17.68
C ASP A 38 -15.25 10.35 18.53
N PHE A 39 -14.01 9.89 18.32
CA PHE A 39 -13.44 8.83 19.14
C PHE A 39 -13.33 9.31 20.61
N PRO A 40 -13.99 8.63 21.56
CA PRO A 40 -14.09 9.10 22.93
C PRO A 40 -12.76 8.92 23.68
N HIS A 41 -12.47 9.82 24.63
CA HIS A 41 -11.30 9.71 25.50
C HIS A 41 -11.31 8.40 26.31
N PRO A 42 -10.15 7.79 26.65
CA PRO A 42 -10.09 6.54 27.41
C PRO A 42 -10.85 6.49 28.74
N THR A 43 -11.10 7.65 29.37
CA THR A 43 -11.86 7.76 30.62
C THR A 43 -13.38 7.86 30.41
N SER A 44 -13.85 7.96 29.16
CA SER A 44 -15.27 8.02 28.84
C SER A 44 -15.95 6.65 29.00
N PRO A 45 -17.19 6.59 29.52
CA PRO A 45 -17.94 5.33 29.60
C PRO A 45 -18.16 4.66 28.22
N ASP A 46 -18.20 5.45 27.15
CA ASP A 46 -18.43 4.94 25.78
C ASP A 46 -17.17 4.37 25.12
N HIS A 47 -16.00 4.59 25.70
CA HIS A 47 -14.72 4.24 25.09
C HIS A 47 -14.61 2.75 24.79
N ALA A 48 -14.94 1.90 25.75
CA ALA A 48 -14.86 0.46 25.57
C ALA A 48 -15.73 -0.05 24.41
N ALA A 49 -16.91 0.54 24.20
CA ALA A 49 -17.79 0.19 23.10
C ALA A 49 -17.21 0.63 21.74
N ARG A 50 -16.69 1.86 21.65
CA ARG A 50 -16.09 2.39 20.42
C ARG A 50 -14.81 1.65 20.03
N VAL A 51 -13.98 1.27 20.99
CA VAL A 51 -12.77 0.45 20.77
C VAL A 51 -13.12 -0.90 20.15
N ARG A 52 -14.13 -1.60 20.70
CA ARG A 52 -14.59 -2.88 20.15
C ARG A 52 -15.15 -2.73 18.74
N LEU A 53 -15.89 -1.65 18.48
CA LEU A 53 -16.42 -1.36 17.16
C LEU A 53 -15.30 -1.14 16.15
N LEU A 54 -14.27 -0.34 16.49
CA LEU A 54 -13.08 -0.16 15.67
C LEU A 54 -12.43 -1.51 15.32
N GLY A 55 -12.20 -2.36 16.32
CA GLY A 55 -11.61 -3.69 16.09
C GLY A 55 -12.48 -4.59 15.18
N ARG A 56 -13.81 -4.54 15.32
CA ARG A 56 -14.74 -5.30 14.46
C ARG A 56 -14.78 -4.79 13.02
N GLN A 57 -14.66 -3.47 12.82
CA GLN A 57 -14.65 -2.85 11.50
C GLN A 57 -13.29 -3.01 10.81
N TRP A 58 -12.20 -3.14 11.57
CA TRP A 58 -10.85 -3.13 11.04
C TRP A 58 -10.59 -4.16 9.93
N PRO A 59 -10.99 -5.45 10.05
CA PRO A 59 -10.82 -6.44 8.99
C PRO A 59 -11.33 -6.00 7.61
N VAL A 60 -12.44 -5.25 7.54
CA VAL A 60 -12.96 -4.74 6.28
C VAL A 60 -11.96 -3.81 5.59
N PHE A 61 -11.21 -3.02 6.37
CA PHE A 61 -10.23 -2.07 5.85
C PHE A 61 -8.93 -2.71 5.41
N TRP A 62 -8.41 -3.73 6.12
CA TRP A 62 -7.10 -4.31 5.79
C TRP A 62 -7.16 -5.64 5.04
N ALA A 63 -8.29 -6.36 5.01
CA ALA A 63 -8.43 -7.61 4.25
C ALA A 63 -8.28 -7.38 2.74
N VAL A 64 -8.91 -6.32 2.19
CA VAL A 64 -8.72 -5.93 0.79
C VAL A 64 -7.25 -5.55 0.53
N GLY A 65 -6.62 -4.85 1.48
CA GLY A 65 -5.19 -4.60 1.53
C GLY A 65 -4.33 -5.84 1.30
N ASN A 66 -4.65 -6.91 2.03
CA ASN A 66 -3.86 -8.13 2.02
C ASN A 66 -4.16 -9.06 0.85
N VAL A 67 -5.41 -9.16 0.41
CA VAL A 67 -5.84 -10.10 -0.64
C VAL A 67 -5.67 -9.51 -2.03
N PHE A 68 -5.88 -8.21 -2.20
CA PHE A 68 -5.89 -7.57 -3.52
C PHE A 68 -4.64 -6.74 -3.77
N PHE A 69 -4.29 -5.83 -2.86
CA PHE A 69 -3.25 -4.84 -3.12
C PHE A 69 -1.81 -5.37 -2.96
N ARG A 70 -1.60 -6.40 -2.14
CA ARG A 70 -0.29 -7.09 -2.07
C ARG A 70 0.07 -7.80 -3.38
N PRO A 71 -0.79 -8.64 -3.97
CA PRO A 71 -0.54 -9.17 -5.31
C PRO A 71 -0.27 -8.10 -6.36
N ILE A 72 -1.00 -6.98 -6.31
CA ILE A 72 -0.76 -5.85 -7.21
C ILE A 72 0.66 -5.28 -7.04
N SER A 73 1.14 -5.14 -5.81
CA SER A 73 2.52 -4.69 -5.57
C SER A 73 3.54 -5.71 -6.08
N THR A 74 3.27 -7.01 -5.96
CA THR A 74 4.10 -8.08 -6.53
C THR A 74 4.15 -8.01 -8.06
N PHE A 75 3.01 -7.77 -8.72
CA PHE A 75 2.98 -7.48 -10.15
C PHE A 75 3.75 -6.20 -10.49
N GLY A 76 3.72 -5.20 -9.61
CA GLY A 76 4.59 -4.01 -9.66
C GLY A 76 6.07 -4.35 -9.73
N ILE A 77 6.54 -5.21 -8.83
CA ILE A 77 7.95 -5.65 -8.75
C ILE A 77 8.35 -6.36 -10.05
N PHE A 78 7.60 -7.39 -10.45
CA PHE A 78 7.96 -8.21 -11.60
C PHE A 78 7.71 -7.51 -12.94
N GLY A 79 6.65 -6.70 -13.04
CA GLY A 79 6.33 -5.93 -14.24
C GLY A 79 7.42 -4.93 -14.55
N TYR A 80 7.78 -4.08 -13.59
CA TYR A 80 8.88 -3.13 -13.78
C TYR A 80 10.24 -3.81 -13.88
N GLY A 81 10.47 -4.91 -13.16
CA GLY A 81 11.69 -5.70 -13.30
C GLY A 81 11.86 -6.29 -14.71
N TYR A 82 10.77 -6.80 -15.28
CA TYR A 82 10.75 -7.28 -16.67
C TYR A 82 10.99 -6.13 -17.66
N THR A 83 10.34 -4.98 -17.49
CA THR A 83 10.58 -3.81 -18.36
C THR A 83 12.02 -3.34 -18.25
N ALA A 84 12.61 -3.31 -17.05
CA ALA A 84 14.02 -2.98 -16.86
C ALA A 84 14.93 -3.97 -17.61
N TYR A 85 14.68 -5.27 -17.47
CA TYR A 85 15.42 -6.30 -18.21
C TYR A 85 15.29 -6.12 -19.73
N ALA A 86 14.09 -5.90 -20.24
CA ALA A 86 13.83 -5.71 -21.66
C ALA A 86 14.53 -4.44 -22.21
N ALA A 87 14.48 -3.33 -21.47
CA ALA A 87 15.18 -2.10 -21.82
C ALA A 87 16.71 -2.28 -21.83
N ALA A 88 17.27 -3.00 -20.86
CA ALA A 88 18.70 -3.30 -20.80
C ALA A 88 19.16 -4.24 -21.94
N SER A 89 18.32 -5.21 -22.32
CA SER A 89 18.68 -6.28 -23.25
C SER A 89 18.46 -5.92 -24.71
N SER A 90 17.53 -5.01 -25.00
CA SER A 90 17.11 -4.72 -26.38
C SER A 90 18.08 -3.84 -27.17
N GLY A 91 19.05 -3.20 -26.51
CA GLY A 91 19.97 -2.24 -27.14
C GLY A 91 19.26 -1.05 -27.83
N ASN A 92 17.93 -0.99 -27.70
CA ASN A 92 17.03 -0.12 -28.43
C ASN A 92 16.55 0.97 -27.48
N TYR A 93 16.84 2.23 -27.81
CA TYR A 93 16.52 3.39 -26.98
C TYR A 93 15.01 3.61 -26.73
N ARG A 94 14.13 2.89 -27.44
CA ARG A 94 12.66 3.05 -27.40
C ARG A 94 12.02 2.73 -26.04
N LEU A 95 12.66 1.94 -25.19
CA LEU A 95 12.17 1.69 -23.83
C LEU A 95 12.77 2.67 -22.80
N GLY A 96 13.82 3.41 -23.16
CA GLY A 96 14.53 4.33 -22.27
C GLY A 96 15.57 3.64 -21.37
N ASP A 97 16.14 4.42 -20.44
CA ASP A 97 17.00 3.97 -19.34
C ASP A 97 16.29 2.96 -18.42
N TRP A 98 16.78 1.73 -18.42
CA TRP A 98 16.31 0.62 -17.59
C TRP A 98 16.40 0.89 -16.09
N ARG A 99 17.33 1.75 -15.65
CA ARG A 99 17.55 2.04 -14.22
C ARG A 99 16.32 2.66 -13.58
N LEU A 100 15.56 3.46 -14.33
CA LEU A 100 14.35 4.10 -13.83
C LEU A 100 13.21 3.09 -13.59
N TYR A 101 13.11 2.05 -14.41
CA TYR A 101 12.18 0.94 -14.15
C TYR A 101 12.67 0.08 -12.98
N ALA A 102 13.98 -0.14 -12.83
CA ALA A 102 14.52 -0.84 -11.66
C ALA A 102 14.22 -0.09 -10.34
N VAL A 103 14.34 1.24 -10.33
CA VAL A 103 13.93 2.09 -9.20
C VAL A 103 12.43 1.91 -8.92
N SER A 104 11.60 1.91 -9.97
CA SER A 104 10.16 1.71 -9.85
C SER A 104 9.82 0.33 -9.25
N ALA A 105 10.51 -0.74 -9.65
CA ALA A 105 10.40 -2.07 -9.05
C ALA A 105 10.79 -2.07 -7.57
N ALA A 106 11.90 -1.39 -7.22
CA ALA A 106 12.37 -1.26 -5.85
C ALA A 106 11.36 -0.55 -4.93
N CYS A 107 10.67 0.48 -5.42
CA CYS A 107 9.59 1.14 -4.67
C CYS A 107 8.45 0.17 -4.30
N HIS A 108 8.07 -0.73 -5.20
CA HIS A 108 7.08 -1.77 -4.89
C HIS A 108 7.62 -2.81 -3.90
N LEU A 109 8.90 -3.18 -4.00
CA LEU A 109 9.53 -4.06 -3.02
C LEU A 109 9.53 -3.43 -1.61
N ILE A 110 9.91 -2.16 -1.50
CA ILE A 110 9.85 -1.39 -0.24
C ILE A 110 8.42 -1.40 0.31
N THR A 111 7.42 -1.19 -0.56
CA THR A 111 6.01 -1.22 -0.18
C THR A 111 5.61 -2.56 0.44
N VAL A 112 6.03 -3.68 -0.15
CA VAL A 112 5.74 -5.03 0.35
C VAL A 112 6.43 -5.29 1.68
N VAL A 113 7.74 -5.00 1.77
CA VAL A 113 8.53 -5.20 2.99
C VAL A 113 8.00 -4.33 4.14
N HIS A 114 7.76 -3.04 3.90
CA HIS A 114 7.17 -2.13 4.88
C HIS A 114 5.79 -2.62 5.34
N SER A 115 4.96 -3.09 4.41
CA SER A 115 3.66 -3.64 4.75
C SER A 115 3.76 -4.85 5.67
N ALA A 116 4.72 -5.75 5.41
CA ALA A 116 4.94 -6.95 6.21
C ALA A 116 5.47 -6.63 7.60
N LEU A 117 6.52 -5.81 7.69
CA LEU A 117 7.25 -5.56 8.94
C LEU A 117 6.58 -4.51 9.84
N ASN A 118 5.93 -3.51 9.26
CA ASN A 118 5.43 -2.35 10.02
C ASN A 118 3.90 -2.30 10.10
N MET A 119 3.19 -2.61 9.00
CA MET A 119 1.74 -2.49 8.95
C MET A 119 1.01 -3.70 9.53
N GLN A 120 1.44 -4.93 9.22
CA GLN A 120 0.77 -6.13 9.75
C GLN A 120 0.76 -6.20 11.27
N PRO A 121 1.84 -5.88 12.01
CA PRO A 121 1.79 -5.91 13.46
C PRO A 121 0.75 -4.92 14.03
N ILE A 122 0.57 -3.77 13.39
CA ILE A 122 -0.46 -2.80 13.79
C ILE A 122 -1.86 -3.33 13.45
N ASN A 123 -2.03 -3.96 12.28
CA ASN A 123 -3.31 -4.59 11.91
C ASN A 123 -3.76 -5.63 12.93
N VAL A 124 -2.83 -6.48 13.39
CA VAL A 124 -3.11 -7.49 14.42
C VAL A 124 -3.52 -6.83 15.73
N LYS A 125 -2.84 -5.75 16.15
CA LYS A 125 -3.19 -5.01 17.38
C LYS A 125 -4.59 -4.40 17.31
N ILE A 126 -4.97 -3.81 16.18
CA ILE A 126 -6.29 -3.17 16.02
C ILE A 126 -7.39 -4.23 15.88
N ASP A 127 -7.15 -5.31 15.12
CA ASP A 127 -8.11 -6.44 15.03
C ASP A 127 -8.39 -7.07 16.40
N ALA A 128 -7.36 -7.20 17.23
CA ALA A 128 -7.51 -7.73 18.59
C ALA A 128 -8.35 -6.83 19.52
N LEU A 129 -8.64 -5.56 19.16
CA LEU A 129 -9.54 -4.70 19.92
C LEU A 129 -11.00 -5.18 19.90
N LYS A 130 -11.39 -6.05 18.96
CA LYS A 130 -12.75 -6.64 18.92
C LYS A 130 -13.06 -7.44 20.18
N GLU A 131 -12.03 -8.08 20.73
CA GLU A 131 -12.03 -8.87 21.95
C GLU A 131 -10.68 -8.66 22.67
N PRO A 132 -10.54 -7.60 23.48
CA PRO A 132 -9.27 -7.24 24.12
C PRO A 132 -8.98 -8.18 25.30
N LYS A 133 -8.80 -9.46 25.01
CA LYS A 133 -8.48 -10.54 25.94
C LYS A 133 -7.09 -11.07 25.58
N GLY A 134 -6.05 -10.42 26.05
CA GLY A 134 -4.68 -10.92 25.87
C GLY A 134 -3.60 -9.91 26.22
N PRO A 135 -2.39 -10.39 26.59
CA PRO A 135 -1.23 -9.53 26.81
C PRO A 135 -0.82 -8.85 25.49
N GLY A 136 -0.60 -7.53 25.53
CA GLY A 136 -0.06 -6.76 24.40
C GLY A 136 -1.05 -5.88 23.62
N VAL A 137 -2.33 -5.87 24.00
CA VAL A 137 -3.36 -4.99 23.42
C VAL A 137 -3.86 -4.02 24.48
N ASP A 138 -3.53 -2.74 24.29
CA ASP A 138 -3.97 -1.66 25.17
C ASP A 138 -5.14 -0.91 24.52
N ALA A 139 -6.34 -1.10 25.07
CA ALA A 139 -7.56 -0.47 24.60
C ALA A 139 -7.48 1.06 24.66
N ALA A 140 -6.80 1.63 25.67
CA ALA A 140 -6.64 3.08 25.80
C ALA A 140 -5.83 3.69 24.64
N ARG A 141 -5.07 2.85 23.92
CA ARG A 141 -4.25 3.25 22.76
C ARG A 141 -4.90 2.97 21.41
N ALA A 142 -6.17 2.56 21.38
CA ALA A 142 -6.87 2.22 20.14
C ALA A 142 -6.77 3.31 19.06
N GLU A 143 -7.07 4.56 19.42
CA GLU A 143 -6.95 5.70 18.51
C GLU A 143 -5.50 5.91 18.05
N SER A 144 -4.54 5.81 18.98
CA SER A 144 -3.10 5.92 18.69
C SER A 144 -2.65 4.88 17.66
N TYR A 145 -3.12 3.63 17.76
CA TYR A 145 -2.81 2.59 16.79
C TYR A 145 -3.33 2.92 15.40
N ALA A 146 -4.57 3.38 15.28
CA ALA A 146 -5.17 3.75 14.00
C ALA A 146 -4.47 4.98 13.38
N ARG A 147 -4.13 6.00 14.17
CA ARG A 147 -3.35 7.16 13.69
C ARG A 147 -1.93 6.78 13.27
N LYS A 148 -1.28 5.89 14.03
CA LYS A 148 0.03 5.36 13.66
C LYS A 148 -0.04 4.56 12.35
N TRP A 149 -1.12 3.79 12.16
CA TRP A 149 -1.36 3.09 10.90
C TRP A 149 -1.45 4.06 9.72
N ILE A 150 -2.20 5.17 9.84
CA ILE A 150 -2.27 6.23 8.80
C ILE A 150 -0.86 6.74 8.49
N SER A 151 -0.09 7.11 9.52
CA SER A 151 1.28 7.61 9.35
C SER A 151 2.15 6.61 8.58
N TYR A 152 2.09 5.32 8.93
CA TYR A 152 2.85 4.29 8.24
C TYR A 152 2.33 4.03 6.82
N ASN A 153 1.03 4.22 6.56
CA ASN A 153 0.45 4.06 5.23
C ASN A 153 0.96 5.12 4.23
N THR A 154 1.55 6.22 4.72
CA THR A 154 2.25 7.22 3.88
C THR A 154 3.32 6.60 2.99
N VAL A 155 4.04 5.56 3.45
CA VAL A 155 5.02 4.85 2.61
C VAL A 155 4.32 4.15 1.45
N ARG A 156 3.15 3.55 1.69
CA ARG A 156 2.33 2.90 0.65
C ARG A 156 1.62 3.90 -0.28
N LEU A 157 1.66 5.18 0.06
CA LEU A 157 1.21 6.29 -0.80
C LEU A 157 2.39 6.78 -1.66
N VAL A 158 3.51 7.12 -1.02
CA VAL A 158 4.67 7.74 -1.68
C VAL A 158 5.34 6.77 -2.65
N MET A 159 5.55 5.51 -2.26
CA MET A 159 6.32 4.58 -3.10
C MET A 159 5.61 4.26 -4.43
N PRO A 160 4.31 3.92 -4.48
CA PRO A 160 3.62 3.74 -5.76
C PRO A 160 3.50 5.03 -6.56
N LEU A 161 3.36 6.20 -5.92
CA LEU A 161 3.37 7.49 -6.61
C LEU A 161 4.71 7.71 -7.34
N VAL A 162 5.83 7.54 -6.65
CA VAL A 162 7.17 7.69 -7.23
C VAL A 162 7.36 6.67 -8.36
N ALA A 163 7.06 5.39 -8.12
CA ALA A 163 7.18 4.34 -9.13
C ALA A 163 6.37 4.65 -10.40
N GLY A 164 5.08 4.97 -10.22
CA GLY A 164 4.17 5.27 -11.34
C GLY A 164 4.59 6.54 -12.08
N THR A 165 5.02 7.59 -11.38
CA THR A 165 5.43 8.86 -12.00
C THR A 165 6.74 8.72 -12.76
N VAL A 166 7.75 8.07 -12.17
CA VAL A 166 9.06 7.85 -12.81
C VAL A 166 8.90 6.97 -14.04
N ALA A 167 8.17 5.86 -13.94
CA ALA A 167 7.93 4.97 -15.08
C ALA A 167 7.10 5.65 -16.17
N LEU A 168 6.03 6.39 -15.80
CA LEU A 168 5.21 7.12 -16.77
C LEU A 168 6.01 8.20 -17.50
N TRP A 169 6.76 9.01 -16.76
CA TRP A 169 7.65 10.03 -17.34
C TRP A 169 8.61 9.38 -18.33
N GLN A 170 9.29 8.31 -17.93
CA GLN A 170 10.23 7.60 -18.77
C GLN A 170 9.59 7.06 -20.05
N THR A 171 8.42 6.42 -19.91
CA THR A 171 7.69 5.89 -21.06
C THR A 171 7.30 7.01 -22.01
N LEU A 172 6.80 8.15 -21.51
CA LEU A 172 6.38 9.27 -22.35
C LEU A 172 7.53 9.94 -23.12
N ILE A 173 8.74 10.02 -22.55
CA ILE A 173 9.89 10.62 -23.24
C ILE A 173 10.64 9.64 -24.15
N SER A 174 10.34 8.34 -24.05
CA SER A 174 10.99 7.29 -24.86
C SER A 174 10.13 6.84 -26.05
N LEU A 175 8.85 7.23 -26.07
CA LEU A 175 7.92 7.10 -27.20
C LEU A 175 8.26 8.10 -28.32
#